data_AF-Q0A9R6-F1
#
_entry.id   AF-Q0A9R6-F1
#
_cell.length_a   1.000
_cell.length_b   1.000
_cell.length_c   1.000
_cell.angle_alpha   90.00
_cell.angle_beta   90.00
_cell.angle_gamma   90.00
#
_symmetry.space_group_name_H-M   'P 1'
#
loop_
_entity.id
_entity.type
_entity.pdbx_description
1 polymer ?
#
loop_
_entity_poly.entity_id
_entity_poly.type
_entity_poly.pdbx_seq_one_letter_code
_entity_poly.pdbx_strand_id
1 'polypeptide(L)'
;MQAANVKALKDPIVEEARELLAEVDFRLGSIPTTVRLRLYYEIHNHALGYEQSHFIQTPLQDEPAMVDLEDEKDPDAALEALVSDFIQRYREAEQAGHRPSAGWLMPNRDFC
;
A
#
# COMPACT_ATOMS: atom_id res chain seq x y z
N MET A 1 -4.95 -0.08 17.67
CA MET A 1 -3.62 -0.62 18.06
C MET A 1 -2.89 0.41 18.89
N GLN A 2 -2.07 -0.01 19.86
CA GLN A 2 -1.24 0.90 20.64
C GLN A 2 0.20 0.78 20.16
N ALA A 3 0.78 1.89 19.74
CA ALA A 3 2.15 1.89 19.23
C ALA A 3 3.16 1.45 20.31
N ALA A 4 4.22 0.77 19.89
CA ALA A 4 5.33 0.32 20.70
C ALA A 4 5.97 1.51 21.44
N ASN A 5 5.74 1.57 22.75
CA ASN A 5 6.27 2.65 23.57
C ASN A 5 7.68 2.31 24.10
N VAL A 6 8.61 2.08 23.19
CA VAL A 6 10.02 1.75 23.50
C VAL A 6 10.86 3.03 23.43
N LYS A 7 11.45 3.43 24.57
CA LYS A 7 12.24 4.67 24.65
C LYS A 7 13.42 4.70 23.66
N ALA A 8 14.06 3.55 23.43
CA ALA A 8 15.18 3.44 22.50
C ALA A 8 14.78 3.75 21.04
N LEU A 9 13.53 3.49 20.64
CA LEU A 9 13.05 3.80 19.29
C LEU A 9 12.81 5.30 19.07
N LYS A 10 12.91 6.12 20.11
CA LYS A 10 12.78 7.59 20.07
C LYS A 10 14.13 8.31 20.16
N ASP A 11 15.22 7.56 20.18
CA ASP A 11 16.56 8.14 20.20
C ASP A 11 16.85 8.80 18.84
N PRO A 12 17.35 10.04 18.78
CA PRO A 12 17.60 10.74 17.52
C PRO A 12 18.58 10.04 16.56
N ILE A 13 19.40 9.11 17.04
CA ILE A 13 20.30 8.33 16.16
C ILE A 13 19.59 7.18 15.44
N VAL A 14 18.38 6.82 15.88
CA VAL A 14 17.58 5.77 15.23
C VAL A 14 16.80 6.45 14.11
N GLU A 15 17.16 6.17 12.88
CA GLU A 15 16.45 6.67 11.70
C GLU A 15 15.34 5.69 11.29
N GLU A 16 14.28 6.21 10.64
CA GLU A 16 13.21 5.42 10.03
C GLU A 16 12.51 4.40 10.96
N ALA A 17 12.51 4.65 12.27
CA ALA A 17 11.81 3.81 13.24
C ALA A 17 10.31 3.78 12.94
N ARG A 18 9.80 2.59 12.64
CA ARG A 18 8.40 2.34 12.29
C ARG A 18 7.89 1.03 12.86
N GLU A 19 6.60 0.98 13.10
CA GLU A 19 5.91 -0.20 13.63
C GLU A 19 4.90 -0.71 12.62
N LEU A 20 4.94 -2.02 12.33
CA LEU A 20 3.96 -2.66 11.47
C LEU A 20 2.60 -2.70 12.17
N LEU A 21 1.62 -2.02 11.60
CA LEU A 21 0.22 -2.03 12.06
C LEU A 21 -0.57 -3.17 11.42
N ALA A 22 -0.41 -3.36 10.11
CA ALA A 22 -1.12 -4.39 9.37
C ALA A 22 -0.28 -4.92 8.22
N GLU A 23 -0.40 -6.22 7.95
CA GLU A 23 0.06 -6.85 6.72
C GLU A 23 -1.13 -7.60 6.13
N VAL A 24 -1.41 -7.36 4.84
CA VAL A 24 -2.48 -8.06 4.12
C VAL A 24 -1.99 -8.57 2.78
N ASP A 25 -2.43 -9.78 2.46
CA ASP A 25 -2.22 -10.42 1.17
C ASP A 25 -3.57 -10.58 0.46
N PHE A 26 -3.64 -10.15 -0.79
CA PHE A 26 -4.83 -10.34 -1.61
C PHE A 26 -4.50 -10.59 -3.08
N ARG A 27 -5.50 -11.06 -3.82
CA ARG A 27 -5.46 -11.20 -5.28
C ARG A 27 -6.60 -10.40 -5.89
N LEU A 28 -6.36 -9.81 -7.06
CA LEU A 28 -7.34 -8.99 -7.75
C LEU A 28 -8.04 -9.80 -8.85
N GLY A 29 -9.31 -10.10 -8.61
CA GLY A 29 -10.16 -10.80 -9.57
C GLY A 29 -9.53 -12.10 -10.08
N SER A 30 -9.28 -12.15 -11.39
CA SER A 30 -8.69 -13.31 -12.07
C SER A 30 -7.16 -13.26 -12.21
N ILE A 31 -6.51 -12.19 -11.71
CA ILE A 31 -5.05 -12.05 -11.79
C ILE A 31 -4.39 -12.99 -10.75
N PRO A 32 -3.51 -13.91 -11.16
CA PRO A 32 -2.97 -14.93 -10.26
C PRO A 32 -1.94 -14.39 -9.26
N THR A 33 -1.36 -13.22 -9.53
CA THR A 33 -0.33 -12.58 -8.70
C THR A 33 -0.92 -12.09 -7.39
N THR A 34 -0.26 -12.44 -6.27
CA THR A 34 -0.61 -11.93 -4.94
C THR A 34 0.03 -10.56 -4.70
N VAL A 35 -0.78 -9.58 -4.31
CA VAL A 35 -0.34 -8.27 -3.82
C VAL A 35 -0.25 -8.34 -2.30
N ARG A 36 0.83 -7.78 -1.76
CA ARG A 36 1.05 -7.61 -0.32
C ARG A 36 1.09 -6.13 -0.01
N LEU A 37 0.34 -5.71 1.00
CA LEU A 37 0.42 -4.37 1.58
C LEU A 37 0.88 -4.48 3.03
N ARG A 38 1.75 -3.55 3.43
CA ARG A 38 2.12 -3.34 4.82
C ARG A 38 1.84 -1.90 5.19
N LEU A 39 1.11 -1.71 6.28
CA LEU A 39 0.83 -0.40 6.86
C LEU A 39 1.68 -0.23 8.11
N TYR A 40 2.33 0.92 8.23
CA TYR A 40 3.24 1.26 9.30
C TYR A 40 2.79 2.53 10.03
N TYR A 41 3.09 2.57 11.32
CA TYR A 41 3.15 3.82 12.09
C TYR A 41 4.59 4.30 12.17
N GLU A 42 4.87 5.49 11.66
CA GLU A 42 6.17 6.13 11.76
C GLU A 42 6.34 6.79 13.13
N ILE A 43 7.32 6.33 13.90
CA ILE A 43 7.47 6.70 15.32
C ILE A 43 7.89 8.17 15.48
N HIS A 44 8.77 8.66 14.61
CA HIS A 44 9.28 10.03 14.69
C HIS A 44 8.35 11.08 14.09
N ASN A 45 7.67 10.73 12.99
CA ASN A 45 6.80 11.65 12.26
C ASN A 45 5.34 11.60 12.72
N HIS A 46 4.98 10.61 13.55
CA HIS A 46 3.60 10.35 13.97
C HIS A 46 2.63 10.27 12.77
N ALA A 47 3.10 9.61 11.71
CA ALA A 47 2.42 9.50 10.42
C ALA A 47 2.16 8.02 10.07
N LEU A 48 1.22 7.80 9.17
CA LEU A 48 1.04 6.50 8.54
C LEU A 48 1.92 6.44 7.29
N GLY A 49 2.68 5.35 7.18
CA GLY A 49 3.45 5.00 5.98
C GLY A 49 3.01 3.64 5.48
N TYR A 50 3.25 3.34 4.21
CA TYR A 50 2.91 2.02 3.66
C TYR A 50 3.93 1.52 2.66
N GLU A 51 3.94 0.21 2.48
CA GLU A 51 4.66 -0.47 1.42
C GLU A 51 3.71 -1.37 0.66
N GLN A 52 3.93 -1.49 -0.65
CA GLN A 52 3.19 -2.40 -1.51
C GLN A 52 4.12 -3.20 -2.39
N SER A 53 3.86 -4.51 -2.53
CA SER A 53 4.71 -5.39 -3.34
C SER A 53 4.56 -5.18 -4.83
N HIS A 54 3.40 -4.68 -5.25
CA HIS A 54 3.10 -4.37 -6.64
C HIS A 54 2.30 -3.07 -6.71
N PHE A 55 2.46 -2.33 -7.78
CA PHE A 55 1.57 -1.26 -8.19
C PHE A 55 0.55 -1.80 -9.18
N ILE A 56 -0.68 -1.26 -9.17
CA ILE A 56 -1.62 -1.48 -10.27
C ILE A 56 -1.37 -0.46 -11.38
N GLN A 57 -1.06 -0.97 -12.58
CA GLN A 57 -0.88 -0.18 -13.78
C GLN A 57 -1.68 -0.83 -14.91
N THR A 58 -2.89 -0.33 -15.12
CA THR A 58 -3.76 -0.81 -16.19
C THR A 58 -3.42 -0.14 -17.52
N PRO A 59 -3.93 -0.64 -18.66
CA PRO A 59 -3.73 0.01 -19.97
C PRO A 59 -4.31 1.43 -20.09
N LEU A 60 -5.10 1.87 -19.10
CA LEU A 60 -5.66 3.22 -19.04
C LEU A 60 -4.69 4.24 -18.43
N GLN A 61 -3.53 3.81 -17.93
CA GLN A 61 -2.58 4.63 -17.19
C GLN A 61 -1.20 4.56 -17.83
N ASP A 62 -0.57 5.71 -18.01
CA ASP A 62 0.84 5.77 -18.43
C ASP A 62 1.79 5.37 -17.27
N GLU A 63 1.40 5.70 -16.04
CA GLU A 63 2.15 5.41 -14.80
C GLU A 63 1.20 4.93 -13.69
N PRO A 64 1.66 4.07 -12.76
CA PRO A 64 0.85 3.73 -11.59
C PRO A 64 0.66 4.96 -10.70
N ALA A 65 -0.53 5.09 -10.12
CA ALA A 65 -0.77 6.10 -9.09
C ALA A 65 -0.37 5.57 -7.70
N MET A 66 -0.01 6.48 -6.82
CA MET A 66 0.20 6.23 -5.40
C MET A 66 -0.93 6.85 -4.61
N VAL A 67 -1.30 6.21 -3.51
CA VAL A 67 -2.26 6.77 -2.56
C VAL A 67 -1.49 7.66 -1.60
N ASP A 68 -1.93 8.89 -1.47
CA ASP A 68 -1.39 9.82 -0.48
C ASP A 68 -2.09 9.61 0.87
N LEU A 69 -1.30 9.44 1.93
CA LEU A 69 -1.78 9.24 3.30
C LEU A 69 -1.35 10.38 4.25
N GLU A 70 -0.83 11.51 3.75
CA GLU A 70 -0.23 12.58 4.57
C GLU A 70 -1.12 13.02 5.75
N ASP A 71 -2.42 13.18 5.50
CA ASP A 71 -3.41 13.60 6.50
C ASP A 71 -4.15 12.44 7.19
N GLU A 72 -3.94 11.20 6.76
CA GLU A 72 -4.65 10.03 7.31
C GLU A 72 -4.05 9.62 8.66
N LYS A 73 -4.93 9.36 9.63
CA LYS A 73 -4.59 8.97 11.00
C LYS A 73 -5.26 7.68 11.45
N ASP A 74 -6.29 7.23 10.75
CA ASP A 74 -6.99 5.99 10.99
C ASP A 74 -6.38 4.85 10.13
N PRO A 75 -5.76 3.83 10.74
CA PRO A 75 -5.20 2.70 10.02
C PRO A 75 -6.21 1.94 9.16
N ASP A 76 -7.48 1.85 9.60
CA ASP A 76 -8.50 1.12 8.86
C ASP A 76 -8.91 1.93 7.61
N ALA A 77 -9.05 3.25 7.73
CA ALA A 77 -9.34 4.13 6.60
C ALA A 77 -8.16 4.17 5.60
N ALA A 78 -6.91 4.20 6.09
CA ALA A 78 -5.73 4.12 5.25
C ALA A 78 -5.70 2.82 4.42
N LEU A 79 -5.96 1.68 5.08
CA LEU A 79 -5.99 0.38 4.39
C LEU A 79 -7.15 0.29 3.40
N GLU A 80 -8.33 0.82 3.75
CA GLU A 80 -9.47 0.92 2.86
C GLU A 80 -9.14 1.75 1.61
N ALA A 81 -8.49 2.91 1.77
CA ALA A 81 -8.08 3.75 0.66
C ALA A 81 -7.09 3.04 -0.28
N LEU A 82 -6.07 2.38 0.30
CA LEU A 82 -5.08 1.62 -0.46
C LEU A 82 -5.72 0.50 -1.30
N VAL A 83 -6.54 -0.34 -0.66
CA VAL A 83 -7.19 -1.47 -1.35
C VAL A 83 -8.25 -0.96 -2.35
N SER A 84 -8.93 0.14 -2.04
CA SER A 84 -9.92 0.74 -2.94
C SER A 84 -9.30 1.27 -4.23
N ASP A 85 -8.09 1.82 -4.21
CA ASP A 85 -7.39 2.25 -5.43
C ASP A 85 -7.16 1.05 -6.38
N PHE A 86 -6.69 -0.09 -5.86
CA PHE A 86 -6.57 -1.32 -6.64
C PHE A 86 -7.89 -1.78 -7.24
N ILE A 87 -8.97 -1.79 -6.44
CA ILE A 87 -10.30 -2.21 -6.90
C ILE A 87 -10.82 -1.26 -7.98
N GLN A 88 -10.68 0.04 -7.77
CA GLN A 88 -11.16 1.07 -8.69
C GLN A 88 -10.49 0.93 -10.05
N ARG A 89 -9.16 0.91 -10.10
CA ARG A 89 -8.41 0.83 -11.37
C ARG A 89 -8.69 -0.47 -12.12
N TYR A 90 -8.76 -1.59 -11.40
CA TYR A 90 -9.13 -2.87 -11.98
C TYR A 90 -10.51 -2.79 -12.66
N ARG A 91 -11.51 -2.23 -11.97
CA ARG A 91 -12.88 -2.11 -12.49
C ARG A 91 -12.97 -1.14 -13.66
N GLU A 92 -12.27 0.00 -13.61
CA GLU A 92 -12.23 0.97 -14.69
C GLU A 92 -11.68 0.35 -15.98
N ALA A 93 -10.58 -0.40 -15.88
CA ALA A 93 -9.99 -1.08 -17.04
C ALA A 93 -10.87 -2.19 -17.60
N GLU A 94 -11.53 -2.99 -16.75
CA GLU A 94 -12.51 -3.98 -17.20
C GLU A 94 -13.72 -3.33 -17.89
N GLN A 95 -14.24 -2.23 -17.34
CA GLN A 95 -15.36 -1.48 -17.92
C GLN A 95 -15.00 -0.86 -19.28
N ALA A 96 -13.73 -0.48 -19.47
CA ALA A 96 -13.19 -0.04 -20.76
C ALA A 96 -12.94 -1.19 -21.75
N GLY A 97 -13.23 -2.45 -21.38
CA GLY A 97 -13.11 -3.63 -22.25
C GLY A 97 -11.74 -4.29 -22.24
N HIS A 98 -10.83 -3.87 -21.35
CA HIS A 98 -9.54 -4.54 -21.19
C HIS A 98 -9.70 -5.82 -20.36
N ARG A 99 -8.96 -6.87 -20.75
CA ARG A 99 -8.95 -8.12 -20.01
C ARG A 99 -7.89 -8.07 -18.91
N PRO A 100 -8.24 -8.43 -17.65
CA PRO A 100 -7.27 -8.54 -16.57
C PRO A 100 -6.09 -9.43 -16.94
N SER A 101 -4.89 -9.01 -16.58
CA SER A 101 -3.67 -9.76 -16.85
C SER A 101 -2.66 -9.57 -15.74
N ALA A 102 -1.75 -10.53 -15.57
CA ALA A 102 -0.63 -10.38 -14.65
C ALA A 102 0.24 -9.15 -14.95
N GLY A 103 0.26 -8.68 -16.21
CA GLY A 103 0.97 -7.47 -16.62
C GLY A 103 0.40 -6.17 -16.04
N TRP A 104 -0.79 -6.19 -15.41
CA TRP A 104 -1.34 -5.03 -14.71
C TRP A 104 -0.72 -4.81 -13.33
N LEU A 105 0.03 -5.78 -12.82
CA LEU A 105 0.69 -5.68 -11.52
C LEU A 105 2.18 -5.54 -11.73
N MET A 106 2.67 -4.30 -11.61
CA MET A 106 4.08 -3.99 -11.73
C MET A 106 4.79 -4.21 -10.39
N PRO A 107 5.82 -5.07 -10.32
CA PRO A 107 6.54 -5.29 -9.07
C PRO A 107 7.19 -4.01 -8.54
N ASN A 108 7.04 -3.78 -7.25
CA ASN A 108 7.78 -2.74 -6.54
C ASN A 108 9.16 -3.27 -6.13
N ARG A 109 10.23 -2.66 -6.67
CA ARG A 109 11.60 -3.10 -6.41
C ARG A 109 12.09 -2.77 -5.01
N ASP A 110 11.44 -1.81 -4.37
CA ASP A 110 11.81 -1.36 -3.02
C ASP A 110 11.06 -2.15 -1.94
N PHE A 111 10.14 -3.04 -2.33
CA PHE A 111 9.43 -3.92 -1.41
C PHE A 111 10.33 -5.09 -0.97
N CYS A 112 10.73 -5.11 0.31
CA CYS A 112 11.66 -6.09 0.88
C CYS A 112 11.06 -6.90 2.05
#